data_AF-A0A8K0R366-F1
#
_entry.id   AF-A0A8K0R366-F1
#
_cell.length_a   1.000
_cell.length_b   1.000
_cell.length_c   1.000
_cell.angle_alpha   90.00
_cell.angle_beta   90.00
_cell.angle_gamma   90.00
#
_symmetry.space_group_name_H-M   'P 1'
#
loop_
_entity.id
_entity.type
_entity.pdbx_description
1 polymer ?
#
loop_
_entity_poly.entity_id
_entity_poly.type
_entity_poly.pdbx_seq_one_letter_code
_entity_poly.pdbx_strand_id
1 'polypeptide(L)'
;MAFDQVEFVTLLTDYYEFCNRVFWEDSIVAESPSNDGWPCITQSTMANLHKNDAAIQLLCHMPFVDIEPDKFYAKHVIMLNTRIQDYRSDEMQDRIRNGDLEGYVEPVLSKGEFLPPSCICFGNSKGRNGYFLVVDTADGYVYWGDPCGPHDEPEPELNAVVRERYAGNEAERWRETFNVYRPCEFFALCKQRFRELRWIGIQTDIVEAMPMDCDFDEADDEFKSLVRKMKRAGWPGDGEGRGWDRAAFQASLNEDSDEENEDAAHEKPTHYIRT
;
A
#
# COMPACT_ATOMS: atom_id res chain seq x y z
N MET A 1 -23.06 4.57 -9.64
CA MET A 1 -22.77 3.54 -10.64
C MET A 1 -22.77 2.22 -9.90
N ALA A 2 -23.11 1.11 -10.56
CA ALA A 2 -22.91 -0.20 -9.93
C ALA A 2 -21.41 -0.47 -9.85
N PHE A 3 -20.94 -1.05 -8.75
CA PHE A 3 -19.54 -1.47 -8.61
C PHE A 3 -19.24 -2.60 -9.61
N ASP A 4 -18.19 -2.42 -10.42
CA ASP A 4 -17.67 -3.45 -11.30
C ASP A 4 -16.54 -4.21 -10.60
N GLN A 5 -16.88 -5.37 -10.06
CA GLN A 5 -15.93 -6.23 -9.35
C GLN A 5 -14.80 -6.72 -10.26
N VAL A 6 -15.10 -7.06 -11.51
CA VAL A 6 -14.09 -7.60 -12.44
C VAL A 6 -13.10 -6.53 -12.82
N GLU A 7 -13.59 -5.31 -13.09
CA GLU A 7 -12.74 -4.16 -13.36
C GLU A 7 -11.83 -3.85 -12.16
N PHE A 8 -12.39 -3.79 -10.94
CA PHE A 8 -11.59 -3.50 -9.74
C PHE A 8 -10.49 -4.55 -9.51
N VAL A 9 -10.83 -5.85 -9.61
CA VAL A 9 -9.85 -6.94 -9.46
C VAL A 9 -8.77 -6.82 -10.53
N THR A 10 -9.13 -6.55 -11.79
CA THR A 10 -8.17 -6.38 -12.89
C THR A 10 -7.21 -5.22 -12.62
N LEU A 11 -7.73 -4.07 -12.17
CA LEU A 11 -6.93 -2.89 -11.88
C LEU A 11 -5.99 -3.12 -10.68
N LEU A 12 -6.48 -3.80 -9.64
CA LEU A 12 -5.66 -4.13 -8.47
C LEU A 12 -4.54 -5.12 -8.83
N THR A 13 -4.85 -6.15 -9.62
CA THR A 13 -3.84 -7.10 -10.13
C THR A 13 -2.79 -6.38 -10.97
N ASP A 14 -3.20 -5.53 -11.91
CA ASP A 14 -2.28 -4.76 -12.75
C ASP A 14 -1.38 -3.82 -11.91
N TYR A 15 -1.93 -3.25 -10.84
CA TYR A 15 -1.14 -2.43 -9.92
C TYR A 15 -0.14 -3.25 -9.10
N TYR A 16 -0.55 -4.42 -8.59
CA TYR A 16 0.35 -5.34 -7.89
C TYR A 16 1.48 -5.83 -8.79
N GLU A 17 1.14 -6.19 -10.03
CA GLU A 17 2.11 -6.56 -11.06
C GLU A 17 3.05 -5.41 -11.43
N PHE A 18 2.56 -4.17 -11.41
CA PHE A 18 3.42 -2.99 -11.53
C PHE A 18 4.40 -2.88 -10.35
N CYS A 19 3.93 -2.97 -9.11
CA CYS A 19 4.80 -2.95 -7.93
C CYS A 19 5.83 -4.08 -7.96
N ASN A 20 5.45 -5.26 -8.47
CA ASN A 20 6.36 -6.39 -8.64
C ASN A 20 7.53 -6.06 -9.58
N ARG A 21 7.22 -5.47 -10.74
CA ARG A 21 8.22 -5.04 -11.72
C ARG A 21 9.11 -3.90 -11.19
N VAL A 22 8.60 -3.09 -10.27
CA VAL A 22 9.32 -1.94 -9.71
C VAL A 22 10.17 -2.32 -8.49
N PHE A 23 9.65 -3.06 -7.52
CA PHE A 23 10.36 -3.30 -6.26
C PHE A 23 10.10 -4.64 -5.55
N TRP A 24 9.01 -5.39 -5.80
CA TRP A 24 8.72 -6.63 -5.01
C TRP A 24 9.55 -7.90 -5.31
N GLU A 25 10.76 -7.76 -5.82
CA GLU A 25 11.74 -8.88 -5.95
C GLU A 25 11.17 -10.16 -6.60
N ASP A 26 10.40 -10.01 -7.69
CA ASP A 26 9.80 -11.13 -8.44
C ASP A 26 8.83 -11.99 -7.60
N SER A 27 8.12 -11.34 -6.67
CA SER A 27 7.04 -11.98 -5.91
C SER A 27 5.90 -12.43 -6.80
N ILE A 28 5.20 -13.49 -6.39
CA ILE A 28 4.09 -14.06 -7.16
C ILE A 28 2.79 -13.34 -6.75
N VAL A 29 2.17 -12.64 -7.69
CA VAL A 29 0.81 -12.12 -7.54
C VAL A 29 -0.16 -13.27 -7.87
N ALA A 30 -0.71 -13.87 -6.83
CA ALA A 30 -1.62 -15.00 -6.95
C ALA A 30 -3.04 -14.51 -7.25
N GLU A 31 -3.56 -14.95 -8.39
CA GLU A 31 -4.97 -14.83 -8.71
C GLU A 31 -5.79 -15.92 -8.04
N SER A 32 -7.10 -15.67 -7.92
CA SER A 32 -8.01 -16.64 -7.33
C SER A 32 -8.05 -17.95 -8.13
N PRO A 33 -8.00 -19.14 -7.48
CA PRO A 33 -7.76 -20.40 -8.17
C PRO A 33 -8.95 -20.89 -9.02
N SER A 34 -10.13 -20.28 -8.88
CA SER A 34 -11.33 -20.68 -9.60
C SER A 34 -12.33 -19.51 -9.69
N ASN A 35 -13.36 -19.70 -10.52
CA ASN A 35 -14.51 -18.78 -10.57
C ASN A 35 -15.29 -18.69 -9.24
N ASP A 36 -15.09 -19.64 -8.32
CA ASP A 36 -15.73 -19.66 -7.00
C ASP A 36 -14.89 -18.93 -5.93
N GLY A 37 -13.69 -18.48 -6.30
CA GLY A 37 -12.84 -17.67 -5.43
C GLY A 37 -11.86 -18.47 -4.56
N TRP A 38 -11.31 -17.77 -3.55
CA TRP A 38 -10.42 -18.33 -2.53
C TRP A 38 -11.22 -19.18 -1.52
N PRO A 39 -10.98 -20.50 -1.41
CA PRO A 39 -11.80 -21.37 -0.56
C PRO A 39 -11.78 -21.02 0.94
N CYS A 40 -10.73 -20.34 1.41
CA CYS A 40 -10.60 -19.91 2.81
C CYS A 40 -11.34 -18.59 3.11
N ILE A 41 -11.86 -17.90 2.11
CA ILE A 41 -12.57 -16.62 2.26
C ILE A 41 -14.06 -16.86 1.99
N THR A 42 -14.84 -16.96 3.06
CA THR A 42 -16.28 -17.23 3.01
C THR A 42 -16.99 -16.36 4.03
N GLN A 43 -18.32 -16.23 3.92
CA GLN A 43 -19.13 -15.57 4.96
C GLN A 43 -18.88 -16.17 6.35
N SER A 44 -18.68 -17.48 6.44
CA SER A 44 -18.46 -18.15 7.72
C SER A 44 -17.07 -17.87 8.30
N THR A 45 -16.02 -17.86 7.47
CA THR A 45 -14.65 -17.61 7.94
C THR A 45 -14.41 -16.15 8.25
N MET A 46 -15.15 -15.25 7.59
CA MET A 46 -15.08 -13.79 7.74
C MET A 46 -16.17 -13.21 8.66
N ALA A 47 -16.92 -14.05 9.38
CA ALA A 47 -18.16 -13.64 10.06
C ALA A 47 -18.00 -12.44 11.01
N ASN A 48 -16.87 -12.35 11.72
CA ASN A 48 -16.60 -11.26 12.66
C ASN A 48 -16.30 -9.91 11.97
N LEU A 49 -16.02 -9.89 10.66
CA LEU A 49 -15.93 -8.64 9.90
C LEU A 49 -17.31 -8.03 9.60
N HIS A 50 -18.38 -8.80 9.80
CA HIS A 50 -19.77 -8.36 9.59
C HIS A 50 -20.00 -7.75 8.20
N LYS A 51 -19.34 -8.29 7.17
CA LYS A 51 -19.46 -7.84 5.78
C LYS A 51 -20.64 -8.45 5.06
N ASN A 52 -21.18 -7.71 4.10
CA ASN A 52 -22.25 -8.21 3.24
C ASN A 52 -21.71 -9.14 2.15
N ASP A 53 -22.61 -9.79 1.42
CA ASP A 53 -22.24 -10.77 0.39
C ASP A 53 -21.41 -10.17 -0.74
N ALA A 54 -21.68 -8.93 -1.15
CA ALA A 54 -20.93 -8.26 -2.21
C ALA A 54 -19.47 -8.01 -1.81
N ALA A 55 -19.24 -7.55 -0.57
CA ALA A 55 -17.91 -7.32 -0.02
C ALA A 55 -17.13 -8.64 0.17
N ILE A 56 -17.78 -9.70 0.66
CA ILE A 56 -17.15 -11.03 0.76
C ILE A 56 -16.86 -11.61 -0.62
N GLN A 57 -17.76 -11.44 -1.59
CA GLN A 57 -17.56 -11.91 -2.96
C GLN A 57 -16.38 -11.17 -3.63
N LEU A 58 -16.24 -9.86 -3.40
CA LEU A 58 -15.05 -9.12 -3.83
C LEU A 58 -13.78 -9.70 -3.20
N LEU A 59 -13.76 -9.80 -1.87
CA LEU A 59 -12.59 -10.27 -1.13
C LEU A 59 -12.17 -11.69 -1.54
N CYS A 60 -13.14 -12.56 -1.84
CA CYS A 60 -12.91 -13.92 -2.32
C CYS A 60 -12.23 -13.97 -3.71
N HIS A 61 -12.29 -12.90 -4.50
CA HIS A 61 -11.70 -12.83 -5.84
C HIS A 61 -10.51 -11.87 -5.95
N MET A 62 -10.13 -11.20 -4.87
CA MET A 62 -8.99 -10.29 -4.89
C MET A 62 -7.67 -11.04 -5.14
N PRO A 63 -6.71 -10.42 -5.86
CA PRO A 63 -5.36 -10.92 -5.94
C PRO A 63 -4.66 -10.74 -4.59
N PHE A 64 -3.73 -11.63 -4.29
CA PHE A 64 -2.87 -11.53 -3.11
C PHE A 64 -1.43 -11.87 -3.51
N VAL A 65 -0.47 -11.50 -2.69
CA VAL A 65 0.95 -11.77 -2.97
C VAL A 65 1.39 -12.94 -2.12
N ASP A 66 1.96 -13.97 -2.74
CA ASP A 66 2.51 -15.11 -2.01
C ASP A 66 3.83 -14.70 -1.36
N ILE A 67 3.85 -14.75 -0.03
CA ILE A 67 5.03 -14.43 0.77
C ILE A 67 5.79 -15.72 1.04
N GLU A 68 7.06 -15.77 0.66
CA GLU A 68 7.93 -16.90 0.99
C GLU A 68 8.03 -17.09 2.50
N PRO A 69 7.94 -18.32 3.02
CA PRO A 69 7.87 -18.59 4.46
C PRO A 69 9.06 -18.07 5.26
N ASP A 70 10.22 -17.81 4.67
CA ASP A 70 11.40 -17.29 5.37
C ASP A 70 11.43 -15.76 5.46
N LYS A 71 10.59 -15.04 4.72
CA LYS A 71 10.47 -13.57 4.74
C LYS A 71 9.40 -13.06 5.71
N PHE A 72 9.26 -13.69 6.88
CA PHE A 72 8.23 -13.41 7.91
C PHE A 72 8.07 -11.94 8.35
N TYR A 73 9.04 -11.06 8.05
CA TYR A 73 9.01 -9.65 8.45
C TYR A 73 8.70 -8.67 7.32
N ALA A 74 8.77 -9.10 6.06
CA ALA A 74 8.58 -8.24 4.89
C ALA A 74 7.17 -8.45 4.31
N LYS A 75 6.19 -7.70 4.84
CA LYS A 75 4.87 -7.62 4.20
C LYS A 75 4.98 -6.60 3.08
N HIS A 76 4.67 -7.03 1.85
CA HIS A 76 4.68 -6.18 0.68
C HIS A 76 3.93 -4.88 0.94
N VAL A 77 4.62 -3.75 0.73
CA VAL A 77 4.00 -2.44 0.74
C VAL A 77 3.61 -2.03 -0.67
N ILE A 78 2.50 -1.34 -0.80
CA ILE A 78 1.97 -0.84 -2.08
C ILE A 78 2.14 0.66 -2.24
N MET A 79 2.49 1.35 -1.15
CA MET A 79 2.81 2.79 -1.04
C MET A 79 3.42 3.02 0.35
N LEU A 80 3.76 4.29 0.68
CA LEU A 80 4.41 4.66 1.94
C LEU A 80 3.77 3.97 3.16
N ASN A 81 4.52 3.04 3.77
CA ASN A 81 4.13 2.28 4.96
C ASN A 81 2.74 1.62 4.92
N THR A 82 2.18 1.38 3.73
CA THR A 82 0.87 0.73 3.54
C THR A 82 1.06 -0.68 3.01
N ARG A 83 0.70 -1.66 3.83
CA ARG A 83 0.85 -3.09 3.52
C ARG A 83 -0.40 -3.63 2.85
N ILE A 84 -0.21 -4.63 2.01
CA ILE A 84 -1.31 -5.45 1.49
C ILE A 84 -1.97 -6.20 2.63
N GLN A 85 -3.30 -6.27 2.60
CA GLN A 85 -4.09 -7.08 3.51
C GLN A 85 -4.33 -8.47 2.93
N ASP A 86 -3.52 -9.46 3.30
CA ASP A 86 -3.72 -10.86 2.88
C ASP A 86 -4.69 -11.60 3.81
N TYR A 87 -5.96 -11.66 3.40
CA TYR A 87 -7.04 -12.37 4.08
C TYR A 87 -6.97 -13.89 3.98
N ARG A 88 -6.03 -14.45 3.20
CA ARG A 88 -5.78 -15.89 3.15
C ARG A 88 -4.86 -16.33 4.29
N SER A 89 -4.01 -15.43 4.79
CA SER A 89 -2.98 -15.77 5.77
C SER A 89 -3.57 -16.25 7.10
N ASP A 90 -2.91 -17.23 7.72
CA ASP A 90 -3.33 -17.77 9.02
C ASP A 90 -3.40 -16.67 10.09
N GLU A 91 -2.44 -15.74 10.08
CA GLU A 91 -2.43 -14.60 11.01
C GLU A 91 -3.69 -13.74 10.86
N MET A 92 -4.06 -13.40 9.62
CA MET A 92 -5.25 -12.57 9.35
C MET A 92 -6.53 -13.32 9.74
N GLN A 93 -6.63 -14.59 9.37
CA GLN A 93 -7.76 -15.45 9.69
C GLN A 93 -7.94 -15.62 11.21
N ASP A 94 -6.86 -15.80 11.97
CA ASP A 94 -6.91 -15.93 13.42
C ASP A 94 -7.34 -14.64 14.10
N ARG A 95 -6.84 -13.48 13.66
CA ARG A 95 -7.27 -12.17 14.16
C ARG A 95 -8.75 -11.95 13.93
N ILE A 96 -9.23 -12.22 12.72
CA ILE A 96 -10.66 -12.13 12.38
C ILE A 96 -11.47 -13.05 13.28
N ARG A 97 -11.09 -14.31 13.41
CA ARG A 97 -11.78 -15.32 14.25
C ARG A 97 -11.84 -14.91 15.72
N ASN A 98 -10.80 -14.27 16.24
CA ASN A 98 -10.72 -13.81 17.62
C ASN A 98 -11.34 -12.43 17.85
N GLY A 99 -11.79 -11.73 16.79
CA GLY A 99 -12.35 -10.37 16.87
C GLY A 99 -11.31 -9.28 17.10
N ASP A 100 -10.02 -9.55 16.83
CA ASP A 100 -8.91 -8.61 16.92
C ASP A 100 -8.76 -7.82 15.60
N LEU A 101 -9.70 -6.91 15.35
CA LEU A 101 -9.87 -6.27 14.04
C LEU A 101 -9.18 -4.91 13.91
N GLU A 102 -9.35 -4.06 14.92
CA GLU A 102 -9.02 -2.63 14.85
C GLU A 102 -7.51 -2.41 14.70
N GLY A 103 -7.13 -1.57 13.73
CA GLY A 103 -5.74 -1.17 13.49
C GLY A 103 -4.84 -2.24 12.88
N TYR A 104 -5.37 -3.44 12.65
CA TYR A 104 -4.68 -4.49 11.91
C TYR A 104 -5.47 -4.95 10.71
N VAL A 105 -6.70 -5.42 10.90
CA VAL A 105 -7.56 -5.93 9.81
C VAL A 105 -8.35 -4.79 9.17
N GLU A 106 -8.94 -3.94 10.02
CA GLU A 106 -9.66 -2.74 9.63
C GLU A 106 -8.89 -1.49 10.04
N PRO A 107 -9.07 -0.36 9.32
CA PRO A 107 -8.44 0.90 9.71
C PRO A 107 -8.93 1.37 11.07
N VAL A 108 -8.08 2.12 11.78
CA VAL A 108 -8.51 2.85 12.99
C VAL A 108 -9.30 4.08 12.54
N LEU A 109 -10.60 4.10 12.85
CA LEU A 109 -11.49 5.22 12.57
C LEU A 109 -11.69 6.09 13.82
N SER A 110 -12.44 7.19 13.68
CA SER A 110 -12.82 7.98 14.85
C SER A 110 -13.64 7.15 15.83
N LYS A 111 -13.57 7.49 17.11
CA LYS A 111 -14.23 6.71 18.17
C LYS A 111 -15.73 6.54 17.88
N GLY A 112 -16.16 5.29 17.73
CA GLY A 112 -17.55 4.92 17.49
C GLY A 112 -17.94 4.84 16.00
N GLU A 113 -17.02 5.13 15.09
CA GLU A 113 -17.17 4.90 13.66
C GLU A 113 -16.65 3.51 13.29
N PHE A 114 -17.31 2.87 12.32
CA PHE A 114 -16.95 1.56 11.77
C PHE A 114 -17.13 1.60 10.27
N LEU A 115 -16.36 0.77 9.56
CA LEU A 115 -16.58 0.61 8.12
C LEU A 115 -17.95 -0.05 7.87
N PRO A 116 -18.75 0.46 6.92
CA PRO A 116 -19.97 -0.21 6.50
C PRO A 116 -19.72 -1.66 6.06
N PRO A 117 -20.74 -2.55 6.14
CA PRO A 117 -20.62 -3.93 5.67
C PRO A 117 -20.21 -4.11 4.20
N SER A 118 -20.37 -3.07 3.38
CA SER A 118 -19.99 -3.07 1.97
C SER A 118 -18.51 -2.73 1.71
N CYS A 119 -17.79 -2.29 2.74
CA CYS A 119 -16.40 -1.82 2.64
C CYS A 119 -15.38 -2.90 2.95
N ILE A 120 -14.32 -2.99 2.15
CA ILE A 120 -13.16 -3.86 2.36
C ILE A 120 -11.90 -3.01 2.44
N CYS A 121 -11.10 -3.22 3.48
CA CYS A 121 -9.76 -2.66 3.60
C CYS A 121 -8.77 -3.54 2.83
N PHE A 122 -8.15 -3.03 1.77
CA PHE A 122 -7.18 -3.79 0.97
C PHE A 122 -5.73 -3.32 1.17
N GLY A 123 -5.54 -2.18 1.83
CA GLY A 123 -4.25 -1.67 2.23
C GLY A 123 -4.33 -1.03 3.60
N ASN A 124 -3.40 -1.37 4.50
CA ASN A 124 -3.40 -0.84 5.86
C ASN A 124 -1.98 -0.55 6.35
N SER A 125 -1.86 0.50 7.15
CA SER A 125 -0.62 0.86 7.84
C SER A 125 -0.61 0.25 9.23
N LYS A 126 0.56 -0.29 9.65
CA LYS A 126 0.77 -0.69 11.04
C LYS A 126 1.07 0.56 11.88
N GLY A 127 0.01 1.28 12.27
CA GLY A 127 0.11 2.52 13.02
C GLY A 127 -0.08 3.75 12.14
N ARG A 128 0.52 4.87 12.52
CA ARG A 128 0.14 6.20 12.02
C ARG A 128 0.97 6.72 10.84
N ASN A 129 1.93 5.96 10.32
CA ASN A 129 2.92 6.50 9.38
C ASN A 129 2.71 6.06 7.91
N GLY A 130 1.51 5.65 7.54
CA GLY A 130 1.13 5.26 6.18
C GLY A 130 -0.38 5.38 6.02
N TYR A 131 -0.96 4.75 5.00
CA TYR A 131 -2.35 4.99 4.63
C TYR A 131 -3.30 3.82 4.85
N PHE A 132 -4.59 4.14 4.87
CA PHE A 132 -5.71 3.21 4.81
C PHE A 132 -6.33 3.22 3.42
N LEU A 133 -6.47 2.06 2.80
CA LEU A 133 -7.10 1.93 1.49
C LEU A 133 -8.33 1.04 1.61
N VAL A 134 -9.49 1.63 1.35
CA VAL A 134 -10.80 0.99 1.48
C VAL A 134 -11.52 1.06 0.14
N VAL A 135 -12.08 -0.04 -0.32
CA VAL A 135 -13.01 -0.07 -1.45
C VAL A 135 -14.42 -0.30 -0.93
N ASP A 136 -15.38 0.50 -1.39
CA ASP A 136 -16.80 0.33 -1.03
C ASP A 136 -17.58 -0.26 -2.22
N THR A 137 -18.09 -1.47 -2.05
CA THR A 137 -18.89 -2.15 -3.08
C THR A 137 -20.27 -1.52 -3.32
N ALA A 138 -20.75 -0.66 -2.40
CA ALA A 138 -22.05 -0.01 -2.54
C ALA A 138 -22.05 1.17 -3.51
N ASP A 139 -20.98 1.98 -3.54
CA ASP A 139 -20.85 3.13 -4.43
C ASP A 139 -19.77 2.96 -5.52
N GLY A 140 -18.88 1.98 -5.33
CA GLY A 140 -17.83 1.59 -6.25
C GLY A 140 -16.58 2.47 -6.23
N TYR A 141 -16.36 3.23 -5.15
CA TYR A 141 -15.19 4.09 -5.02
C TYR A 141 -14.09 3.48 -4.15
N VAL A 142 -12.88 4.01 -4.36
CA VAL A 142 -11.73 3.79 -3.48
C VAL A 142 -11.56 5.00 -2.58
N TYR A 143 -11.44 4.73 -1.29
CA TYR A 143 -11.21 5.68 -0.21
C TYR A 143 -9.78 5.51 0.27
N TRP A 144 -8.98 6.56 0.11
CA TRP A 144 -7.62 6.67 0.59
C TRP A 144 -7.62 7.57 1.83
N GLY A 145 -7.33 7.00 2.99
CA GLY A 145 -7.35 7.64 4.29
C GLY A 145 -5.95 7.85 4.86
N ASP A 146 -5.75 8.97 5.55
CA ASP A 146 -4.53 9.28 6.29
C ASP A 146 -4.82 9.25 7.80
N PRO A 147 -4.21 8.33 8.58
CA PRO A 147 -4.38 8.25 10.04
C PRO A 147 -3.83 9.46 10.82
N CYS A 148 -2.98 10.29 10.22
CA CYS A 148 -2.38 11.49 10.80
C CYS A 148 -3.05 12.80 10.36
N GLY A 149 -3.91 12.79 9.34
CA GLY A 149 -4.79 13.92 9.02
C GLY A 149 -4.55 14.54 7.64
N PRO A 150 -3.52 15.39 7.44
CA PRO A 150 -3.35 16.06 6.15
C PRO A 150 -2.91 15.03 5.10
N HIS A 151 -3.78 14.80 4.12
CA HIS A 151 -3.45 13.99 2.95
C HIS A 151 -2.27 14.62 2.23
N ASP A 152 -1.25 13.82 1.93
CA ASP A 152 -0.17 14.23 1.04
C ASP A 152 -0.71 14.55 -0.37
N GLU A 153 -1.81 13.93 -0.79
CA GLU A 153 -2.44 14.23 -2.07
C GLU A 153 -3.44 15.38 -2.00
N PRO A 154 -3.45 16.28 -3.01
CA PRO A 154 -4.50 17.28 -3.16
C PRO A 154 -5.88 16.64 -3.17
N GLU A 155 -6.83 17.31 -2.55
CA GLU A 155 -8.21 16.82 -2.47
C GLU A 155 -8.85 16.66 -3.87
N PRO A 156 -9.31 15.46 -4.25
CA PRO A 156 -10.00 15.25 -5.53
C PRO A 156 -11.34 15.98 -5.59
N GLU A 157 -11.74 16.45 -6.78
CA GLU A 157 -13.07 17.03 -7.02
C GLU A 157 -14.22 16.07 -6.61
N LEU A 158 -13.97 14.76 -6.69
CA LEU A 158 -14.92 13.73 -6.32
C LEU A 158 -15.29 13.78 -4.82
N ASN A 159 -14.41 14.30 -3.94
CA ASN A 159 -14.72 14.49 -2.53
C ASN A 159 -15.94 15.39 -2.33
N ALA A 160 -16.04 16.49 -3.08
CA ALA A 160 -17.19 17.39 -2.98
C ALA A 160 -18.50 16.68 -3.35
N VAL A 161 -18.48 15.87 -4.41
CA VAL A 161 -19.64 15.10 -4.88
C VAL A 161 -20.08 14.06 -3.84
N VAL A 162 -19.13 13.35 -3.23
CA VAL A 162 -19.42 12.33 -2.21
C VAL A 162 -19.90 12.97 -0.91
N ARG A 163 -19.30 14.08 -0.48
CA ARG A 163 -19.76 14.85 0.69
C ARG A 163 -21.19 15.35 0.52
N GLU A 164 -21.53 15.87 -0.66
CA GLU A 164 -22.91 16.28 -0.96
C GLU A 164 -23.87 15.08 -0.95
N ARG A 165 -23.48 13.96 -1.57
CA ARG A 165 -24.31 12.74 -1.62
C ARG A 165 -24.67 12.20 -0.24
N TYR A 166 -23.74 12.23 0.70
CA TYR A 166 -23.90 11.66 2.04
C TYR A 166 -24.09 12.72 3.14
N ALA A 167 -24.36 13.97 2.77
CA ALA A 167 -24.53 15.07 3.70
C ALA A 167 -25.62 14.75 4.75
N GLY A 168 -25.26 14.86 6.03
CA GLY A 168 -26.17 14.62 7.16
C GLY A 168 -26.41 13.15 7.51
N ASN A 169 -25.74 12.21 6.85
CA ASN A 169 -25.80 10.79 7.24
C ASN A 169 -24.67 10.45 8.24
N GLU A 170 -25.02 10.35 9.53
CA GLU A 170 -24.06 10.03 10.59
C GLU A 170 -23.33 8.70 10.38
N ALA A 171 -23.98 7.71 9.76
CA ALA A 171 -23.37 6.41 9.48
C ALA A 171 -22.28 6.47 8.40
N GLU A 172 -22.20 7.56 7.63
CA GLU A 172 -21.27 7.74 6.51
C GLU A 172 -20.14 8.72 6.83
N ARG A 173 -20.07 9.21 8.08
CA ARG A 173 -19.06 10.18 8.52
C ARG A 173 -17.63 9.63 8.49
N TRP A 174 -17.47 8.32 8.52
CA TRP A 174 -16.18 7.66 8.34
C TRP A 174 -15.45 8.10 7.05
N ARG A 175 -16.19 8.56 6.04
CA ARG A 175 -15.66 9.04 4.76
C ARG A 175 -15.04 10.44 4.84
N GLU A 176 -15.35 11.22 5.89
CA GLU A 176 -14.92 12.63 6.01
C GLU A 176 -13.39 12.79 6.03
N THR A 177 -12.67 11.76 6.49
CA THR A 177 -11.21 11.74 6.60
C THR A 177 -10.50 11.10 5.39
N PHE A 178 -11.23 10.74 4.33
CA PHE A 178 -10.69 10.05 3.17
C PHE A 178 -10.76 10.92 1.91
N ASN A 179 -9.72 10.86 1.08
CA ASN A 179 -9.82 11.20 -0.32
C ASN A 179 -10.52 10.08 -1.07
N VAL A 180 -11.40 10.44 -2.01
CA VAL A 180 -12.20 9.47 -2.77
C VAL A 180 -11.86 9.54 -4.25
N TYR A 181 -11.73 8.36 -4.86
CA TYR A 181 -11.31 8.19 -6.24
C TYR A 181 -12.18 7.14 -6.93
N ARG A 182 -12.32 7.25 -8.25
CA ARG A 182 -12.68 6.07 -9.04
C ARG A 182 -11.52 5.09 -9.03
N PRO A 183 -11.75 3.77 -9.05
CA PRO A 183 -10.68 2.78 -9.05
C PRO A 183 -9.60 3.02 -10.11
N CYS A 184 -9.99 3.29 -11.35
CA CYS A 184 -9.03 3.54 -12.44
C CYS A 184 -8.18 4.79 -12.23
N GLU A 185 -8.77 5.87 -11.69
CA GLU A 185 -8.08 7.12 -11.37
C GLU A 185 -7.09 6.92 -10.21
N PHE A 186 -7.51 6.17 -9.18
CA PHE A 186 -6.68 5.84 -8.02
C PHE A 186 -5.40 5.09 -8.43
N PHE A 187 -5.54 3.95 -9.13
CA PHE A 187 -4.37 3.15 -9.50
C PHE A 187 -3.48 3.86 -10.52
N ALA A 188 -4.07 4.66 -11.43
CA ALA A 188 -3.30 5.50 -12.34
C ALA A 188 -2.46 6.54 -11.59
N LEU A 189 -3.04 7.19 -10.57
CA LEU A 189 -2.36 8.15 -9.71
C LEU A 189 -1.20 7.51 -8.95
N CYS A 190 -1.41 6.34 -8.34
CA CYS A 190 -0.35 5.62 -7.64
C CYS A 190 0.83 5.29 -8.57
N LYS A 191 0.56 4.73 -9.77
CA LYS A 191 1.62 4.49 -10.78
C LYS A 191 2.32 5.78 -11.18
N GLN A 192 1.58 6.89 -11.32
CA GLN A 192 2.16 8.19 -11.66
C GLN A 192 3.16 8.67 -10.60
N ARG A 193 2.90 8.47 -9.30
CA ARG A 193 3.84 8.86 -8.23
C ARG A 193 5.18 8.13 -8.30
N PHE A 194 5.18 6.85 -8.66
CA PHE A 194 6.42 6.14 -8.95
C PHE A 194 7.13 6.68 -10.19
N ARG A 195 6.39 6.92 -11.30
CA ARG A 195 6.97 7.46 -12.54
C ARG A 195 7.66 8.81 -12.32
N GLU A 196 7.04 9.66 -11.51
CA GLU A 196 7.54 10.99 -11.14
C GLU A 196 8.68 10.95 -10.12
N LEU A 197 9.00 9.77 -9.58
CA LEU A 197 9.93 9.58 -8.45
C LEU A 197 9.53 10.42 -7.23
N ARG A 198 8.21 10.61 -7.05
CA ARG A 198 7.62 11.05 -5.78
C ARG A 198 7.60 9.89 -4.79
N TRP A 199 7.42 8.67 -5.30
CA TRP A 199 7.57 7.42 -4.55
C TRP A 199 8.70 6.57 -5.15
N ILE A 200 9.51 5.98 -4.28
CA ILE A 200 10.63 5.09 -4.65
C ILE A 200 10.48 3.81 -3.83
N GLY A 201 10.21 2.70 -4.52
CA GLY A 201 10.20 1.38 -3.89
C GLY A 201 11.62 0.88 -3.65
N ILE A 202 11.89 0.42 -2.43
CA ILE A 202 13.15 -0.19 -2.02
C ILE A 202 12.80 -1.57 -1.45
N GLN A 203 13.43 -2.62 -1.98
CA GLN A 203 13.11 -4.00 -1.60
C GLN A 203 11.61 -4.28 -1.68
N THR A 204 11.05 -5.15 -0.85
CA THR A 204 9.62 -5.54 -0.95
C THR A 204 8.69 -4.73 -0.04
N ASP A 205 9.23 -4.12 1.02
CA ASP A 205 8.49 -3.59 2.16
C ASP A 205 8.79 -2.12 2.48
N ILE A 206 9.61 -1.45 1.65
CA ILE A 206 9.94 -0.03 1.82
C ILE A 206 9.50 0.76 0.59
N VAL A 207 8.80 1.87 0.83
CA VAL A 207 8.56 2.91 -0.16
C VAL A 207 8.94 4.23 0.48
N GLU A 208 9.99 4.86 -0.05
CA GLU A 208 10.35 6.23 0.29
C GLU A 208 9.44 7.18 -0.49
N ALA A 209 8.92 8.19 0.19
CA ALA A 209 7.98 9.14 -0.39
C ALA A 209 8.37 10.57 -0.08
N MET A 210 8.37 11.41 -1.10
CA MET A 210 8.49 12.85 -0.96
C MET A 210 7.09 13.46 -0.85
N PRO A 211 6.78 14.23 0.21
CA PRO A 211 5.52 14.95 0.34
C PRO A 211 5.24 15.82 -0.89
N MET A 212 3.96 15.96 -1.26
CA MET A 212 3.60 16.71 -2.47
C MET A 212 3.80 18.22 -2.34
N ASP A 213 3.72 18.75 -1.12
CA ASP A 213 3.96 20.16 -0.80
C ASP A 213 5.45 20.52 -0.72
N CYS A 214 6.33 19.51 -0.76
CA CYS A 214 7.78 19.69 -0.77
C CYS A 214 8.31 19.78 -2.20
N ASP A 215 9.13 20.80 -2.45
CA ASP A 215 9.87 20.92 -3.70
C ASP A 215 11.06 19.96 -3.71
N PHE A 216 11.41 19.42 -4.88
CA PHE A 216 12.51 18.46 -5.00
C PHE A 216 13.87 19.03 -4.51
N ASP A 217 14.06 20.34 -4.61
CA ASP A 217 15.25 21.02 -4.11
C ASP A 217 15.35 21.01 -2.58
N GLU A 218 14.24 20.79 -1.89
CA GLU A 218 14.14 20.71 -0.42
C GLU A 218 14.23 19.27 0.11
N ALA A 219 14.11 18.26 -0.76
CA ALA A 219 14.31 16.86 -0.37
C ALA A 219 15.70 16.65 0.26
N ASP A 220 15.80 15.70 1.19
CA ASP A 220 17.10 15.35 1.77
C ASP A 220 18.06 14.75 0.72
N ASP A 221 19.34 14.72 1.06
CA ASP A 221 20.39 14.25 0.15
C ASP A 221 20.28 12.74 -0.14
N GLU A 222 19.69 11.97 0.77
CA GLU A 222 19.46 10.53 0.62
C GLU A 222 18.40 10.26 -0.47
N PHE A 223 17.23 10.89 -0.38
CA PHE A 223 16.18 10.81 -1.39
C PHE A 223 16.66 11.32 -2.75
N LYS A 224 17.40 12.44 -2.77
CA LYS A 224 18.03 12.94 -4.00
C LYS A 224 19.03 11.93 -4.58
N SER A 225 19.78 11.22 -3.74
CA SER A 225 20.70 10.16 -4.16
C SER A 225 19.93 9.01 -4.81
N LEU A 226 18.86 8.52 -4.17
CA LEU A 226 17.98 7.48 -4.72
C LEU A 226 17.42 7.84 -6.09
N VAL A 227 16.92 9.08 -6.26
CA VAL A 227 16.42 9.58 -7.54
C VAL A 227 17.50 9.55 -8.63
N ARG A 228 18.73 9.97 -8.31
CA ARG A 228 19.85 9.91 -9.27
C ARG A 228 20.19 8.47 -9.64
N LYS A 229 20.20 7.55 -8.68
CA LYS A 229 20.47 6.13 -8.91
C LYS A 229 19.41 5.48 -9.81
N MET A 230 18.11 5.67 -9.52
CA MET A 230 17.03 5.17 -10.39
C MET A 230 17.11 5.75 -11.81
N LYS A 231 17.37 7.06 -11.95
CA LYS A 231 17.53 7.69 -13.28
C LYS A 231 18.74 7.13 -14.05
N ARG A 232 19.86 6.88 -13.38
CA ARG A 232 21.04 6.22 -14.00
C ARG A 232 20.74 4.80 -14.45
N ALA A 233 19.90 4.09 -13.70
CA ALA A 233 19.36 2.79 -14.08
C ALA A 233 18.29 2.85 -15.19
N GLY A 234 17.98 4.03 -15.75
CA GLY A 234 17.07 4.16 -16.88
C GLY A 234 15.58 4.27 -16.50
N TRP A 235 15.25 4.53 -15.23
CA TRP A 235 13.88 4.84 -14.83
C TRP A 235 13.34 6.07 -15.61
N PRO A 236 12.05 6.08 -16.05
CA PRO A 236 11.00 5.11 -15.79
C PRO A 236 10.90 3.95 -16.79
N GLY A 237 11.88 3.79 -17.68
CA GLY A 237 11.82 2.82 -18.77
C GLY A 237 10.58 3.06 -19.66
N ASP A 238 9.67 2.09 -19.72
CA ASP A 238 8.40 2.21 -20.44
C ASP A 238 7.26 2.86 -19.62
N GLY A 239 7.51 3.20 -18.36
CA GLY A 239 6.51 3.75 -17.44
C GLY A 239 5.62 2.70 -16.76
N GLU A 240 5.72 1.42 -17.11
CA GLU A 240 4.97 0.32 -16.50
C GLU A 240 5.87 -0.60 -15.66
N GLY A 241 7.06 -0.12 -15.30
CA GLY A 241 8.06 -0.85 -14.54
C GLY A 241 8.97 -1.73 -15.38
N ARG A 242 8.95 -1.64 -16.72
CA ARG A 242 9.85 -2.39 -17.61
C ARG A 242 10.88 -1.46 -18.26
N GLY A 243 11.95 -2.05 -18.79
CA GLY A 243 12.94 -1.31 -19.57
C GLY A 243 13.87 -0.40 -18.76
N TRP A 244 13.89 -0.56 -17.43
CA TRP A 244 14.88 0.02 -16.53
C TRP A 244 15.71 -1.10 -15.89
N ASP A 245 16.94 -0.81 -15.52
CA ASP A 245 17.90 -1.76 -14.96
C ASP A 245 17.77 -1.84 -13.44
N ARG A 246 16.80 -2.62 -13.00
CA ARG A 246 16.54 -2.87 -11.58
C ARG A 246 17.74 -3.44 -10.83
N ALA A 247 18.50 -4.33 -11.48
CA ALA A 247 19.67 -4.96 -10.87
C ALA A 247 20.80 -3.94 -10.65
N ALA A 248 21.03 -3.03 -11.61
CA ALA A 248 21.98 -1.94 -11.44
C ALA A 248 21.56 -0.96 -10.32
N PHE A 249 20.27 -0.66 -10.20
CA PHE A 249 19.77 0.14 -9.08
C PHE A 249 20.04 -0.54 -7.73
N GLN A 250 19.67 -1.82 -7.58
CA GLN A 250 19.94 -2.57 -6.35
C GLN A 250 21.43 -2.67 -6.01
N ALA A 251 22.29 -2.90 -7.01
CA ALA A 251 23.74 -2.90 -6.80
C ALA A 251 24.24 -1.54 -6.27
N SER A 252 23.75 -0.44 -6.82
CA SER A 252 24.12 0.91 -6.39
C SER A 252 23.63 1.28 -4.97
N LEU A 253 22.65 0.57 -4.42
CA LEU A 253 22.23 0.77 -3.03
C LEU A 253 23.24 0.16 -2.05
N ASN A 254 23.88 -0.95 -2.44
CA ASN A 254 24.84 -1.66 -1.58
C ASN A 254 26.22 -0.96 -1.54
N GLU A 255 26.63 -0.30 -2.63
CA GLU A 255 27.91 0.42 -2.71
C GLU A 255 28.04 1.53 -1.64
N ASP A 256 26.97 2.30 -1.39
CA ASP A 256 26.97 3.33 -0.33
C ASP A 256 27.04 2.71 1.08
N SER A 257 26.50 1.49 1.28
CA SER A 257 26.48 0.83 2.58
C SER A 257 27.85 0.28 3.01
N ASP A 258 28.74 0.02 2.06
CA ASP A 258 30.11 -0.42 2.32
C ASP A 258 31.02 0.76 2.66
N GLU A 259 30.84 1.93 2.02
CA GLU A 259 31.60 3.15 2.32
C GLU A 259 31.27 3.72 3.72
N GLU A 260 30.00 3.73 4.14
CA GLU A 260 29.62 4.15 5.50
C GLU A 260 30.17 3.22 6.60
N ASN A 261 30.31 1.92 6.32
CA ASN A 261 30.90 0.95 7.25
C ASN A 261 32.42 1.10 7.39
N GLU A 262 33.13 1.52 6.33
CA GLU A 262 34.57 1.79 6.39
C GLU A 262 34.88 3.06 7.22
N ASP A 263 34.07 4.11 7.08
CA ASP A 263 34.22 5.35 7.86
C ASP A 263 33.91 5.13 9.36
N ALA A 264 32.87 4.35 9.67
CA ALA A 264 32.55 3.96 11.06
C ALA A 264 33.63 3.05 11.70
N ALA A 265 34.35 2.26 10.89
CA ALA A 265 35.47 1.45 11.36
C ALA A 265 36.75 2.28 11.62
N HIS A 266 36.89 3.45 11.00
CA HIS A 266 38.00 4.38 11.22
C HIS A 266 37.83 5.28 12.47
N GLU A 267 36.63 5.37 13.04
CA GLU A 267 36.35 6.16 14.26
C GLU A 267 36.49 5.42 15.60
N LYS A 268 37.09 4.21 15.65
CA LYS A 268 37.44 3.59 16.96
C LYS A 268 38.75 4.17 17.49
N PRO A 269 38.76 4.93 18.61
CA PRO A 269 40.00 5.38 19.20
C PRO A 269 40.67 4.20 19.90
N THR A 270 41.81 3.76 19.37
CA THR A 270 42.77 2.95 20.11
C THR A 270 43.34 3.78 21.26
N HIS A 271 42.71 3.73 22.44
CA HIS A 271 43.35 4.10 23.69
C HIS A 271 43.72 2.86 24.48
N TYR A 272 44.87 2.27 24.12
CA TYR A 272 45.74 1.65 25.10
C TYR A 272 46.45 2.76 25.88
N ILE A 273 46.23 2.85 27.19
CA ILE A 273 47.27 3.34 28.10
C ILE A 273 47.41 2.32 29.22
N ARG A 274 48.57 1.67 29.21
CA ARG A 274 49.13 0.86 30.28
C ARG A 274 49.96 1.83 31.14
N THR A 275 49.64 1.93 32.43
CA THR A 275 50.58 2.00 33.58
C THR A 275 49.76 1.93 34.85
#